data_AF-A0AAY3ZWW8-F1
#
_entry.id   AF-A0AAY3ZWW8-F1
#
_cell.length_a   1.000
_cell.length_b   1.000
_cell.length_c   1.000
_cell.angle_alpha   90.00
_cell.angle_beta   90.00
_cell.angle_gamma   90.00
#
_symmetry.space_group_name_H-M   'P 1'
#
loop_
_entity.id
_entity.type
_entity.pdbx_description
1 polymer ?
#
loop_
_entity_poly.entity_id
_entity_poly.type
_entity_poly.pdbx_seq_one_letter_code
_entity_poly.pdbx_strand_id
1 'polypeptide(L)'
;GLLRDVSRTAKRLLKEEDMTKVEFETSEEVDVTPTFDTMGLREDLLRGVYAYGFEKPSAIQQRAIKQIIKGRDVIAQSQSGTGKTATFCISVLQCLDVQMRETQALILAPTRELAGQIQKCVTH
;
A
#
# COMPACT_ATOMS: atom_id res chain seq x y z
N GLY A 1 8.70 -4.17 48.44
CA GLY A 1 7.57 -3.23 48.32
C GLY A 1 7.50 -2.67 46.92
N LEU A 2 8.40 -1.75 46.57
CA LEU A 2 8.31 -0.93 45.35
C LEU A 2 8.44 -1.69 44.01
N LEU A 3 9.38 -2.64 43.87
CA LEU A 3 9.60 -3.36 42.61
C LEU A 3 8.44 -4.30 42.21
N ARG A 4 7.69 -4.85 43.18
CA ARG A 4 6.49 -5.66 42.92
C ARG A 4 5.29 -4.80 42.52
N ASP A 5 5.19 -3.57 43.02
CA ASP A 5 4.14 -2.63 42.64
C ASP A 5 4.37 -2.00 41.26
N VAL A 6 5.62 -1.74 40.87
CA VAL A 6 5.96 -1.34 39.50
C VAL A 6 5.61 -2.44 38.50
N SER A 7 5.90 -3.71 38.82
CA SER A 7 5.55 -4.85 37.95
C SER A 7 4.03 -5.06 37.82
N ARG A 8 3.26 -4.85 38.90
CA ARG A 8 1.79 -4.90 38.88
C ARG A 8 1.18 -3.71 38.13
N THR A 9 1.78 -2.53 38.24
CA THR A 9 1.33 -1.32 37.53
C THR A 9 1.67 -1.39 36.04
N ALA A 10 2.85 -1.89 35.67
CA ALA A 10 3.24 -2.15 34.28
C ALA A 10 2.35 -3.22 33.63
N LYS A 11 2.02 -4.30 34.36
CA LYS A 11 1.04 -5.31 33.90
C LYS A 11 -0.38 -4.78 33.79
N ARG A 12 -0.74 -3.73 34.53
CA ARG A 12 -2.06 -3.08 34.44
C ARG A 12 -2.20 -2.14 33.25
N LEU A 13 -1.06 -1.70 32.68
CA LEU A 13 -1.01 -0.79 31.52
C LEU A 13 -0.94 -1.53 30.17
N LEU A 14 -0.68 -2.83 30.17
CA LEU A 14 -0.80 -3.70 28.99
C LEU A 14 -1.96 -4.67 29.22
N LYS A 15 -3.19 -4.18 29.12
CA LYS A 15 -4.28 -5.09 28.78
C LYS A 15 -4.04 -5.48 27.33
N GLU A 16 -3.47 -6.66 27.11
CA GLU A 16 -3.56 -7.33 25.81
C GLU A 16 -5.04 -7.49 25.50
N GLU A 17 -5.57 -6.63 24.63
CA GLU A 17 -6.87 -6.87 24.04
C GLU A 17 -6.76 -8.15 23.21
N ASP A 18 -7.68 -9.09 23.43
CA ASP A 18 -7.74 -10.33 22.67
C ASP A 18 -8.15 -10.02 21.22
N MET A 19 -7.15 -9.77 20.38
CA MET A 19 -7.34 -9.43 18.96
C MET A 19 -7.87 -10.60 18.13
N THR A 20 -7.99 -11.81 18.69
CA THR A 20 -8.47 -12.99 17.95
C THR A 20 -9.96 -12.92 17.58
N LYS A 21 -10.72 -12.03 18.23
CA LYS A 21 -12.17 -11.83 18.01
C LYS A 21 -12.50 -10.54 17.27
N VAL A 22 -11.49 -9.80 16.82
CA VAL A 22 -11.71 -8.55 16.08
C VAL A 22 -12.09 -8.88 14.64
N GLU A 23 -13.25 -8.42 14.21
CA GLU A 23 -13.66 -8.47 12.80
C GLU A 23 -13.03 -7.28 12.07
N PHE A 24 -12.22 -7.57 11.05
CA PHE A 24 -11.58 -6.54 10.24
C PHE A 24 -12.45 -6.21 9.04
N GLU A 25 -12.85 -4.94 8.94
CA GLU A 25 -13.60 -4.41 7.79
C GLU A 25 -12.75 -3.39 7.02
N THR A 26 -13.21 -3.00 5.83
CA THR A 26 -12.56 -1.90 5.10
C THR A 26 -12.80 -0.59 5.84
N SER A 27 -11.75 0.20 6.07
CA SER A 27 -11.86 1.48 6.75
C SER A 27 -12.86 2.42 6.07
N GLU A 28 -13.71 3.09 6.85
CA GLU A 28 -14.81 3.94 6.36
C GLU A 28 -14.33 5.09 5.45
N GLU A 29 -13.12 5.58 5.67
CA GLU A 29 -12.47 6.68 4.94
C GLU A 29 -11.85 6.28 3.58
N VAL A 30 -12.17 5.07 3.09
CA VAL A 30 -11.73 4.57 1.80
C VAL A 30 -12.77 4.90 0.72
N ASP A 31 -12.56 6.03 0.03
CA ASP A 31 -13.35 6.38 -1.15
C ASP A 31 -13.00 5.49 -2.35
N VAL A 32 -13.99 5.28 -3.22
CA VAL A 32 -13.79 4.64 -4.53
C VAL A 32 -13.46 5.71 -5.58
N THR A 33 -12.29 5.61 -6.19
CA THR A 33 -11.87 6.50 -7.29
C THR A 33 -11.98 5.76 -8.63
N PRO A 34 -12.94 6.11 -9.51
CA PRO A 34 -13.36 5.24 -10.61
C PRO A 34 -12.42 5.21 -11.82
N THR A 35 -11.56 6.22 -12.01
CA THR A 35 -10.63 6.33 -13.14
C THR A 35 -9.23 6.70 -12.66
N PHE A 36 -8.19 6.40 -13.44
CA PHE A 36 -6.83 6.82 -13.10
C PHE A 36 -6.67 8.35 -13.13
N ASP A 37 -7.39 9.04 -14.01
CA ASP A 37 -7.33 10.50 -14.15
C ASP A 37 -7.79 11.22 -12.87
N THR A 38 -8.72 10.62 -12.14
CA THR A 38 -9.29 11.19 -10.91
C THR A 38 -8.49 10.84 -9.65
N MET A 39 -7.39 10.09 -9.77
CA MET A 39 -6.53 9.73 -8.65
C MET A 39 -5.47 10.78 -8.30
N GLY A 40 -5.32 11.83 -9.12
CA GLY A 40 -4.32 12.88 -8.90
C GLY A 40 -2.88 12.41 -9.16
N LEU A 41 -2.70 11.52 -10.14
CA LEU A 41 -1.39 11.03 -10.54
C LEU A 41 -0.64 12.09 -11.37
N ARG A 42 0.69 12.10 -11.26
CA ARG A 42 1.57 12.90 -12.13
C ARG A 42 1.35 12.53 -13.60
N GLU A 43 1.37 13.52 -14.49
CA GLU A 43 0.94 13.35 -15.89
C GLU A 43 1.82 12.35 -16.68
N ASP A 44 3.12 12.32 -16.42
CA ASP A 44 4.05 11.35 -16.99
C ASP A 44 3.77 9.91 -16.51
N LEU A 45 3.44 9.73 -15.23
CA LEU A 45 3.01 8.42 -14.72
C LEU A 45 1.67 7.99 -15.32
N LEU A 46 0.70 8.91 -15.40
CA LEU A 46 -0.62 8.62 -15.97
C LEU A 46 -0.50 8.18 -17.44
N ARG A 47 0.35 8.85 -18.22
CA ARG A 47 0.68 8.43 -19.60
C ARG A 47 1.30 7.03 -19.63
N GLY A 48 2.22 6.73 -18.70
CA GLY A 48 2.81 5.39 -18.57
C GLY A 48 1.78 4.30 -18.27
N VAL A 49 0.83 4.57 -17.36
CA VAL A 49 -0.27 3.65 -17.01
C VAL A 49 -1.10 3.28 -18.25
N TYR A 50 -1.49 4.27 -19.05
CA TYR A 50 -2.24 4.02 -20.29
C TYR A 50 -1.38 3.37 -21.38
N ALA A 51 -0.11 3.74 -21.52
CA ALA A 51 0.81 3.14 -22.48
C ALA A 51 1.10 1.66 -22.17
N TYR A 52 1.07 1.28 -20.89
CA TYR A 52 1.15 -0.12 -20.46
C TYR A 52 -0.11 -0.93 -20.82
N GLY A 53 -1.21 -0.27 -21.19
CA GLY A 53 -2.47 -0.88 -21.59
C GLY A 53 -3.53 -0.96 -20.49
N PHE A 54 -3.36 -0.24 -19.37
CA PHE A 54 -4.42 -0.12 -18.38
C PHE A 54 -5.47 0.89 -18.83
N GLU A 55 -6.71 0.46 -18.99
CA GLU A 55 -7.83 1.37 -19.36
C GLU A 55 -8.64 1.80 -18.13
N LYS A 56 -9.01 0.85 -17.28
CA LYS A 56 -9.84 1.08 -16.08
C LYS A 56 -9.19 0.47 -14.85
N PRO A 57 -9.14 1.19 -13.71
CA PRO A 57 -8.61 0.64 -12.48
C PRO A 57 -9.47 -0.52 -11.97
N SER A 58 -8.83 -1.57 -11.47
CA SER A 58 -9.51 -2.67 -10.78
C SER A 58 -10.07 -2.23 -9.42
N ALA A 59 -10.94 -3.03 -8.81
CA ALA A 59 -11.58 -2.68 -7.53
C ALA A 59 -10.57 -2.38 -6.41
N ILE A 60 -9.42 -3.08 -6.39
CA ILE A 60 -8.36 -2.81 -5.41
C ILE A 60 -7.59 -1.53 -5.74
N GLN A 61 -7.33 -1.26 -7.02
CA GLN A 61 -6.67 -0.02 -7.48
C GLN A 61 -7.51 1.22 -7.16
N GLN A 62 -8.83 1.15 -7.41
CA GLN A 62 -9.79 2.22 -7.13
C GLN A 62 -9.81 2.65 -5.66
N ARG A 63 -9.45 1.74 -4.74
CA ARG A 63 -9.51 1.95 -3.28
C ARG A 63 -8.14 2.23 -2.68
N ALA A 64 -7.10 1.51 -3.10
CA ALA A 64 -5.82 1.51 -2.41
C ALA A 64 -4.83 2.57 -2.92
N ILE A 65 -4.83 2.92 -4.22
CA ILE A 65 -3.83 3.85 -4.78
C ILE A 65 -3.85 5.19 -4.03
N LYS A 66 -5.03 5.80 -3.92
CA LYS A 66 -5.23 7.08 -3.23
C LYS A 66 -4.80 7.05 -1.75
N GLN A 67 -4.88 5.89 -1.10
CA GLN A 67 -4.54 5.71 0.31
C GLN A 67 -3.02 5.70 0.48
N ILE A 68 -2.32 4.97 -0.38
CA ILE A 68 -0.86 4.85 -0.36
C ILE A 68 -0.21 6.19 -0.72
N ILE A 69 -0.68 6.89 -1.76
CA ILE A 69 -0.11 8.20 -2.17
C ILE A 69 -0.32 9.31 -1.13
N LYS A 70 -1.31 9.13 -0.23
CA LYS A 70 -1.51 10.02 0.93
C LYS A 70 -0.55 9.72 2.09
N GLY A 71 0.30 8.71 1.96
CA GLY A 71 1.25 8.30 3.00
C GLY A 71 0.62 7.53 4.15
N ARG A 72 -0.56 6.92 3.95
CA ARG A 72 -1.17 6.05 4.96
C ARG A 72 -0.54 4.66 4.93
N ASP A 73 -0.46 4.02 6.09
CA ASP A 73 -0.21 2.59 6.18
C ASP A 73 -1.44 1.84 5.67
N VAL A 74 -1.23 0.92 4.72
CA VAL A 74 -2.33 0.25 4.01
C VAL A 74 -2.15 -1.26 4.06
N ILE A 75 -3.17 -1.94 4.56
CA ILE A 75 -3.34 -3.39 4.36
C ILE A 75 -4.36 -3.57 3.22
N ALA A 76 -3.88 -4.02 2.07
CA ALA A 76 -4.69 -4.21 0.87
C ALA A 76 -4.83 -5.70 0.54
N GLN A 77 -6.06 -6.22 0.53
CA GLN A 77 -6.35 -7.62 0.23
C GLN A 77 -7.29 -7.73 -0.98
N SER A 78 -6.97 -8.65 -1.89
CA SER A 78 -7.83 -9.00 -3.03
C SER A 78 -7.37 -10.32 -3.64
N GLN A 79 -8.18 -10.90 -4.53
CA GLN A 79 -7.89 -12.18 -5.20
C GLN A 79 -6.63 -12.12 -6.09
N SER A 80 -6.08 -13.26 -6.48
CA SER A 80 -4.95 -13.28 -7.43
C SER A 80 -5.37 -12.70 -8.79
N GLY A 81 -4.44 -12.06 -9.51
CA GLY A 81 -4.71 -11.47 -10.83
C GLY A 81 -5.51 -10.16 -10.83
N THR A 82 -5.88 -9.59 -9.68
CA THR A 82 -6.70 -8.36 -9.59
C THR A 82 -5.90 -7.05 -9.68
N GLY A 83 -4.60 -7.10 -9.98
CA GLY A 83 -3.78 -5.90 -10.14
C GLY A 83 -3.16 -5.34 -8.85
N LYS A 84 -2.99 -6.15 -7.79
CA LYS A 84 -2.27 -5.76 -6.56
C LYS A 84 -0.85 -5.24 -6.83
N THR A 85 -0.12 -5.93 -7.72
CA THR A 85 1.24 -5.52 -8.10
C THR A 85 1.26 -4.13 -8.72
N ALA A 86 0.42 -3.90 -9.72
CA ALA A 86 0.27 -2.59 -10.34
C ALA A 86 -0.18 -1.52 -9.33
N THR A 87 -1.02 -1.87 -8.36
CA THR A 87 -1.48 -0.95 -7.31
C THR A 87 -0.32 -0.32 -6.56
N PHE A 88 0.59 -1.12 -5.98
CA PHE A 88 1.72 -0.56 -5.25
C PHE A 88 2.80 0.01 -6.19
N CYS A 89 3.01 -0.54 -7.40
CA CYS A 89 3.98 0.03 -8.34
C CYS A 89 3.60 1.45 -8.75
N ILE A 90 2.32 1.68 -9.12
CA ILE A 90 1.82 3.01 -9.47
C ILE A 90 1.96 3.95 -8.28
N SER A 91 1.55 3.52 -7.08
CA SER A 91 1.65 4.35 -5.88
C SER A 91 3.10 4.70 -5.51
N VAL A 92 4.03 3.74 -5.62
CA VAL A 92 5.46 3.99 -5.36
C VAL A 92 5.99 5.01 -6.37
N LEU A 93 5.77 4.79 -7.67
CA LEU A 93 6.20 5.71 -8.72
C LEU A 93 5.64 7.13 -8.54
N GLN A 94 4.41 7.25 -8.03
CA GLN A 94 3.80 8.54 -7.71
C GLN A 94 4.55 9.28 -6.61
N CYS A 95 5.10 8.56 -5.63
CA CYS A 95 5.78 9.15 -4.46
C CYS A 95 7.27 9.42 -4.67
N LEU A 96 7.87 8.98 -5.78
CA LEU A 96 9.30 9.17 -6.04
C LEU A 96 9.64 10.59 -6.48
N ASP A 97 10.72 11.13 -5.93
CA ASP A 97 11.44 12.28 -6.49
C ASP A 97 12.49 11.78 -7.50
N VAL A 98 12.26 12.03 -8.78
CA VAL A 98 13.14 11.60 -9.87
C VAL A 98 14.47 12.37 -9.94
N GLN A 99 14.61 13.48 -9.23
CA GLN A 99 15.87 14.23 -9.15
C GLN A 99 16.84 13.61 -8.14
N MET A 100 16.33 12.88 -7.15
CA MET A 100 17.14 12.23 -6.13
C MET A 100 17.54 10.81 -6.53
N ARG A 101 18.84 10.58 -6.70
CA ARG A 101 19.41 9.27 -7.10
C ARG A 101 19.78 8.40 -5.89
N GLU A 102 18.82 8.23 -5.00
CA GLU A 102 18.93 7.37 -3.82
C GLU A 102 17.72 6.43 -3.72
N THR A 103 17.85 5.38 -2.93
CA THR A 103 16.75 4.43 -2.71
C THR A 103 15.66 5.08 -1.85
N GLN A 104 14.51 5.38 -2.46
CA GLN A 104 13.38 6.04 -1.80
C GLN A 104 12.23 5.08 -1.45
N ALA A 105 12.22 3.86 -2.02
CA ALA A 105 11.21 2.85 -1.76
C ALA A 105 11.84 1.45 -1.76
N LEU A 106 11.35 0.58 -0.86
CA LEU A 106 11.77 -0.81 -0.75
C LEU A 106 10.55 -1.72 -0.90
N ILE A 107 10.59 -2.63 -1.88
CA ILE A 107 9.56 -3.64 -2.10
C ILE A 107 10.16 -5.01 -1.80
N LEU A 108 9.58 -5.72 -0.84
CA LEU A 108 10.00 -7.07 -0.47
C LEU A 108 9.07 -8.09 -1.13
N ALA A 109 9.66 -9.11 -1.74
CA ALA A 109 8.92 -10.21 -2.36
C ALA A 109 9.42 -11.55 -1.80
N PRO A 110 8.55 -12.57 -1.67
CA PRO A 110 8.91 -13.88 -1.14
C PRO A 110 9.87 -14.68 -2.04
N THR A 111 9.95 -14.36 -3.33
CA THR A 111 10.82 -15.04 -4.30
C THR A 111 11.55 -14.06 -5.21
N ARG A 112 12.70 -14.50 -5.74
CA ARG A 112 13.52 -13.69 -6.67
C ARG A 112 12.80 -13.45 -7.99
N GLU A 113 12.06 -14.45 -8.46
CA GLU A 113 11.30 -14.40 -9.71
C GLU A 113 10.20 -13.35 -9.61
N LEU A 114 9.50 -13.30 -8.47
CA LEU A 114 8.47 -12.30 -8.23
C LEU A 114 9.08 -10.90 -8.09
N ALA A 115 10.24 -10.77 -7.41
CA ALA A 115 10.98 -9.51 -7.40
C ALA A 115 11.35 -9.04 -8.82
N GLY A 116 11.79 -9.95 -9.68
CA GLY A 116 12.09 -9.65 -11.09
C GLY A 116 10.85 -9.25 -11.90
N GLN A 117 9.69 -9.86 -11.65
CA GLN A 117 8.42 -9.45 -12.27
C GLN A 117 8.01 -8.04 -11.82
N ILE A 118 8.12 -7.73 -10.53
CA ILE A 118 7.84 -6.40 -9.99
C ILE A 118 8.75 -5.35 -10.62
N GLN A 119 10.05 -5.64 -10.72
CA GLN A 119 11.02 -4.74 -11.33
C GLN A 119 10.61 -4.36 -12.77
N LYS A 120 10.18 -5.34 -13.58
CA LYS A 120 9.74 -5.08 -14.97
C LYS A 120 8.55 -4.13 -15.03
N CYS A 121 7.62 -4.19 -14.07
CA CYS A 121 6.49 -3.26 -14.00
C CYS A 121 6.90 -1.81 -13.66
N VAL A 122 8.09 -1.61 -13.08
CA VAL A 122 8.58 -0.28 -12.69
C VAL A 122 9.49 0.31 -13.78
N THR A 123 10.16 -0.53 -14.58
CA THR A 123 11.17 -0.09 -15.55
C THR A 123 10.69 -0.01 -17.00
N HIS A 124 9.53 -0.57 -17.33
CA HIS A 124 8.90 -0.48 -18.65
C HIS A 124 7.83 0.60 -18.65
#